data_AF-A0A3N2MG86-F1
#
_entry.id   AF-A0A3N2MG86-F1
#
_cell.length_a   1.000
_cell.length_b   1.000
_cell.length_c   1.000
_cell.angle_alpha   90.00
_cell.angle_beta   90.00
_cell.angle_gamma   90.00
#
_symmetry.space_group_name_H-M   'P 1'
#
loop_
_entity.id
_entity.type
_entity.pdbx_description
1 polymer ?
#
loop_
_entity_poly.entity_id
_entity_poly.type
_entity_poly.pdbx_seq_one_letter_code
_entity_poly.pdbx_strand_id
1 'polypeptide(L)'
;MYGRSRITAKAKSAWDNLEKEHPGFYIHKIDLQPGLGHGCDYTVTTPWLKNHVRNPLPKYVYWENFGLGNVNGESFNCRSGFYNLHVIEGQIGKTDGATRDVYEMSIDGNTVTLNVMTVVNTPTESVSENGWTMNTNVTKTYTPATRGKVKIYFCDGLIDLSEPVTVIVNDITVFNSAVQPDRRVMVESIAEFFDPCRVFPAAVEVSIQ
;
A
#
# COMPACT_ATOMS: atom_id res chain seq x y z
N MET A 1 -4.07 -15.85 -25.66
CA MET A 1 -3.78 -15.79 -24.21
C MET A 1 -4.37 -14.48 -23.76
N TYR A 2 -5.56 -14.50 -23.17
CA TYR A 2 -6.49 -13.36 -22.99
C TYR A 2 -5.88 -12.07 -22.42
N GLY A 3 -4.99 -11.40 -23.16
CA GLY A 3 -4.08 -10.33 -22.75
C GLY A 3 -3.15 -10.58 -21.55
N ARG A 4 -3.19 -11.75 -20.88
CA ARG A 4 -2.48 -11.99 -19.60
C ARG A 4 -0.96 -11.81 -19.69
N SER A 5 -0.30 -12.36 -20.70
CA SER A 5 1.14 -12.15 -20.92
C SER A 5 1.49 -10.68 -21.15
N ARG A 6 0.61 -9.93 -21.82
CA ARG A 6 0.80 -8.50 -22.08
C ARG A 6 0.78 -7.71 -20.77
N ILE A 7 -0.16 -8.03 -19.88
CA ILE A 7 -0.20 -7.42 -18.53
C ILE A 7 1.03 -7.83 -17.73
N THR A 8 1.43 -9.11 -17.73
CA THR A 8 2.63 -9.54 -16.98
C THR A 8 3.89 -8.82 -17.46
N ALA A 9 4.07 -8.66 -18.77
CA ALA A 9 5.20 -7.91 -19.32
C ALA A 9 5.17 -6.43 -18.92
N LYS A 10 4.00 -5.77 -19.00
CA LYS A 10 3.83 -4.39 -18.56
C LYS A 10 4.03 -4.23 -17.05
N ALA A 11 3.57 -5.18 -16.24
CA ALA A 11 3.82 -5.22 -14.81
C ALA A 11 5.33 -5.30 -14.55
N LYS A 12 6.07 -6.14 -15.29
CA LYS A 12 7.53 -6.17 -15.18
C LYS A 12 8.13 -4.78 -15.44
N SER A 13 7.79 -4.13 -16.55
CA SER A 13 8.27 -2.77 -16.84
C SER A 13 7.90 -1.75 -15.78
N ALA A 14 6.68 -1.81 -15.23
CA ALA A 14 6.23 -0.92 -14.18
C ALA A 14 7.04 -1.10 -12.88
N TRP A 15 7.30 -2.34 -12.48
CA TRP A 15 8.10 -2.63 -11.29
C TRP A 15 9.59 -2.32 -11.50
N ASP A 16 10.14 -2.56 -12.69
CA ASP A 16 11.51 -2.13 -13.06
C ASP A 16 11.66 -0.60 -12.89
N ASN A 17 10.66 0.18 -13.33
CA ASN A 17 10.65 1.63 -13.18
C ASN A 17 10.50 2.06 -11.72
N LEU A 18 9.59 1.44 -10.96
CA LEU A 18 9.41 1.75 -9.53
C LEU A 18 10.66 1.45 -8.71
N GLU A 19 11.36 0.36 -8.98
CA GLU A 19 12.65 0.06 -8.33
C GLU A 19 13.75 1.06 -8.73
N LYS A 20 13.72 1.56 -9.96
CA LYS A 20 14.65 2.62 -10.39
C LYS A 20 14.35 3.97 -9.71
N GLU A 21 13.08 4.32 -9.55
CA GLU A 21 12.62 5.56 -8.92
C GLU A 21 12.77 5.51 -7.40
N HIS A 22 12.61 4.33 -6.80
CA HIS A 22 12.70 4.08 -5.37
C HIS A 22 13.59 2.85 -5.07
N PRO A 23 14.93 2.98 -5.22
CA PRO A 23 15.85 1.86 -5.04
C PRO A 23 15.69 1.15 -3.70
N GLY A 24 15.51 -0.18 -3.75
CA GLY A 24 15.36 -1.06 -2.59
C GLY A 24 13.93 -1.22 -2.06
N PHE A 25 12.95 -0.47 -2.57
CA PHE A 25 11.55 -0.53 -2.09
C PHE A 25 10.64 -1.42 -2.94
N TYR A 26 11.03 -1.73 -4.17
CA TYR A 26 10.25 -2.51 -5.11
C TYR A 26 11.04 -3.72 -5.63
N ILE A 27 11.86 -4.34 -4.78
CA ILE A 27 12.59 -5.56 -5.11
C ILE A 27 11.61 -6.64 -5.58
N HIS A 28 11.75 -7.09 -6.82
CA HIS A 28 10.75 -7.93 -7.45
C HIS A 28 11.35 -9.00 -8.37
N LYS A 29 10.56 -10.04 -8.60
CA LYS A 29 10.80 -11.06 -9.61
C LYS A 29 9.50 -11.33 -10.34
N ILE A 30 9.41 -10.87 -11.58
CA ILE A 30 8.30 -11.15 -12.48
C ILE A 30 8.85 -11.98 -13.64
N ASP A 31 8.41 -13.22 -13.73
CA ASP A 31 8.89 -14.21 -14.68
C ASP A 31 7.73 -14.68 -15.57
N LEU A 32 7.84 -14.38 -16.88
CA LEU A 32 6.88 -14.83 -17.89
C LEU A 32 7.45 -16.05 -18.61
N GLN A 33 6.91 -17.22 -18.30
CA GLN A 33 7.45 -18.49 -18.79
C GLN A 33 6.86 -18.89 -20.16
N PRO A 34 7.70 -19.10 -21.20
CA PRO A 34 7.23 -19.38 -22.55
C PRO A 34 6.38 -20.65 -22.65
N GLY A 35 5.32 -20.59 -23.46
CA GLY A 35 4.45 -21.75 -23.71
C GLY A 35 3.50 -22.10 -22.56
N LEU A 36 3.53 -21.38 -21.44
CA LEU A 36 2.69 -21.65 -20.28
C LEU A 36 1.46 -20.73 -20.22
N GLY A 37 0.35 -21.30 -19.73
CA GLY A 37 -0.96 -20.66 -19.61
C GLY A 37 -1.30 -20.33 -18.15
N HIS A 38 -2.26 -21.06 -17.57
CA HIS A 38 -2.67 -20.88 -16.17
C HIS A 38 -1.68 -21.47 -15.16
N GLY A 39 -0.80 -22.39 -15.58
CA GLY A 39 0.28 -22.93 -14.76
C GLY A 39 1.62 -22.25 -14.99
N CYS A 40 2.57 -22.48 -14.09
CA CYS A 40 3.99 -22.10 -14.21
C CYS A 40 4.89 -23.11 -13.49
N ASP A 41 6.20 -23.08 -13.74
CA ASP A 41 7.20 -23.71 -12.90
C ASP A 41 7.34 -22.93 -11.59
N TYR A 42 6.80 -23.50 -10.51
CA TYR A 42 6.84 -22.91 -9.18
C TYR A 42 8.19 -23.09 -8.46
N THR A 43 9.10 -23.94 -8.98
CA THR A 43 10.37 -24.25 -8.32
C THR A 43 11.34 -23.07 -8.32
N VAL A 44 11.15 -22.09 -9.20
CA VAL A 44 12.04 -20.93 -9.34
C VAL A 44 11.77 -19.81 -8.31
N THR A 45 10.61 -19.81 -7.66
CA THR A 45 10.20 -18.72 -6.75
C THR A 45 10.90 -18.85 -5.39
N THR A 46 10.81 -20.02 -4.75
CA THR A 46 11.35 -20.25 -3.39
C THR A 46 12.86 -20.01 -3.29
N PRO A 47 13.71 -20.44 -4.23
CA PRO A 47 15.15 -20.17 -4.20
C PRO A 47 15.52 -18.68 -4.32
N TRP A 48 14.65 -17.87 -4.92
CA TRP A 48 14.83 -16.42 -4.96
C TRP A 48 14.33 -15.78 -3.66
N LEU A 49 13.11 -16.13 -3.22
CA LEU A 49 12.46 -15.56 -2.05
C LEU A 49 13.28 -15.75 -0.76
N LYS A 50 13.97 -16.89 -0.61
CA LYS A 50 14.82 -17.17 0.56
C LYS A 50 15.97 -16.17 0.78
N ASN A 51 16.34 -15.38 -0.23
CA ASN A 51 17.41 -14.38 -0.13
C ASN A 51 16.90 -13.03 0.38
N HIS A 52 15.60 -12.91 0.69
CA HIS A 52 14.98 -11.68 1.16
C HIS A 52 14.44 -11.85 2.56
N VAL A 53 14.57 -10.80 3.38
CA VAL A 53 14.03 -10.73 4.73
C VAL A 53 12.96 -9.66 4.78
N ARG A 54 11.82 -9.97 5.40
CA ARG A 54 10.74 -9.01 5.60
C ARG A 54 11.23 -7.85 6.46
N ASN A 55 10.96 -6.62 6.02
CA ASN A 55 11.03 -5.43 6.87
C ASN A 55 9.63 -5.12 7.43
N PRO A 56 9.36 -5.36 8.72
CA PRO A 56 8.05 -5.07 9.32
C PRO A 56 7.82 -3.57 9.62
N LEU A 57 8.89 -2.77 9.64
CA LEU A 57 8.90 -1.36 10.06
C LEU A 57 9.58 -0.47 9.01
N PRO A 58 9.10 -0.44 7.74
CA PRO A 58 9.67 0.44 6.74
C PRO A 58 9.38 1.91 7.09
N LYS A 59 10.35 2.78 6.77
CA LYS A 59 10.21 4.23 6.90
C LYS A 59 9.61 4.90 5.66
N TYR A 60 9.38 4.15 4.59
CA TYR A 60 8.66 4.61 3.40
C TYR A 60 7.63 3.56 3.00
N VAL A 61 6.41 4.02 2.71
CA VAL A 61 5.29 3.18 2.31
C VAL A 61 4.49 3.91 1.24
N TYR A 62 4.18 3.22 0.14
CA TYR A 62 3.16 3.64 -0.82
C TYR A 62 2.07 2.58 -0.86
N TRP A 63 0.82 2.99 -0.66
CA TRP A 63 -0.32 2.08 -0.63
C TRP A 63 -1.53 2.66 -1.35
N GLU A 64 -1.92 2.02 -2.46
CA GLU A 64 -3.21 2.22 -3.10
C GLU A 64 -4.23 1.23 -2.50
N ASN A 65 -5.34 1.73 -1.95
CA ASN A 65 -6.33 0.93 -1.26
C ASN A 65 -7.22 0.15 -2.25
N PHE A 66 -6.68 -0.95 -2.76
CA PHE A 66 -7.34 -1.85 -3.69
C PHE A 66 -8.33 -2.79 -3.00
N GLY A 67 -9.58 -2.81 -3.46
CA GLY A 67 -10.57 -3.81 -3.05
C GLY A 67 -10.23 -5.21 -3.56
N LEU A 68 -10.27 -6.21 -2.67
CA LEU A 68 -10.09 -7.62 -2.97
C LEU A 68 -11.44 -8.35 -2.87
N GLY A 69 -11.75 -9.17 -3.87
CA GLY A 69 -13.00 -9.93 -3.95
C GLY A 69 -13.85 -9.49 -5.14
N ASN A 70 -15.17 -9.66 -5.02
CA ASN A 70 -16.14 -9.48 -6.11
C ASN A 70 -15.83 -10.31 -7.37
N VAL A 71 -15.48 -11.57 -7.15
CA VAL A 71 -15.51 -12.59 -8.20
C VAL A 71 -16.87 -13.27 -8.13
N ASN A 72 -17.58 -13.39 -9.26
CA ASN A 72 -18.88 -14.08 -9.35
C ASN A 72 -19.99 -13.54 -8.42
N GLY A 73 -19.97 -12.24 -8.08
CA GLY A 73 -21.01 -11.61 -7.23
C GLY A 73 -20.77 -11.73 -5.73
N GLU A 74 -19.59 -12.20 -5.30
CA GLU A 74 -19.17 -12.17 -3.90
C GLU A 74 -18.96 -10.72 -3.40
N SER A 75 -19.07 -10.48 -2.10
CA SER A 75 -18.70 -9.17 -1.54
C SER A 75 -17.20 -8.92 -1.72
N PHE A 76 -16.81 -7.68 -2.00
CA PHE A 76 -15.41 -7.26 -1.90
C PHE A 76 -15.12 -6.68 -0.51
N ASN A 77 -13.85 -6.63 -0.15
CA ASN A 77 -13.39 -5.90 1.03
C ASN A 77 -12.06 -5.18 0.73
N CYS A 78 -11.76 -4.15 1.49
CA CYS A 78 -10.48 -3.44 1.45
C CYS A 78 -9.71 -3.72 2.73
N ARG A 79 -8.38 -3.62 2.68
CA ARG A 79 -7.58 -3.63 3.91
C ARG A 79 -7.93 -2.36 4.71
N SER A 80 -8.04 -2.49 6.03
CA SER A 80 -8.24 -1.37 6.95
C SER A 80 -6.95 -0.64 7.29
N GLY A 81 -5.79 -1.18 6.94
CA GLY A 81 -4.50 -0.55 7.20
C GLY A 81 -3.35 -1.22 6.48
N PHE A 82 -2.19 -0.56 6.47
CA PHE A 82 -0.96 -1.05 5.86
C PHE A 82 0.27 -0.56 6.66
N TYR A 83 1.17 -1.49 6.98
CA TYR A 83 2.28 -1.29 7.93
C TYR A 83 1.83 -0.68 9.27
N ASN A 84 2.20 0.56 9.57
CA ASN A 84 1.87 1.28 10.81
C ASN A 84 0.74 2.32 10.61
N LEU A 85 0.02 2.27 9.48
CA LEU A 85 -1.12 3.13 9.18
C LEU A 85 -2.42 2.33 9.24
N HIS A 86 -3.43 2.86 9.94
CA HIS A 86 -4.80 2.35 9.94
C HIS A 86 -5.76 3.44 9.45
N VAL A 87 -6.63 3.09 8.52
CA VAL A 87 -7.63 3.96 7.91
C VAL A 87 -8.92 3.83 8.69
N ILE A 88 -9.25 4.87 9.46
CA ILE A 88 -10.53 4.97 10.17
C ILE A 88 -11.62 5.38 9.18
N GLU A 89 -11.33 6.35 8.31
CA GLU A 89 -12.22 6.84 7.27
C GLU A 89 -11.40 7.25 6.03
N GLY A 90 -11.72 6.68 4.88
CA GLY A 90 -11.13 7.06 3.59
C GLY A 90 -11.99 8.10 2.87
N GLN A 91 -11.39 8.92 2.01
CA GLN A 91 -12.14 9.89 1.20
C GLN A 91 -13.10 9.18 0.23
N ILE A 92 -12.58 8.13 -0.42
CA ILE A 92 -13.37 7.21 -1.24
C ILE A 92 -13.87 6.04 -0.39
N GLY A 93 -13.04 5.55 0.53
CA GLY A 93 -13.37 4.42 1.40
C GLY A 93 -13.31 3.08 0.65
N LYS A 94 -14.19 2.15 1.02
CA LYS A 94 -14.20 0.80 0.44
C LYS A 94 -14.77 0.83 -0.99
N THR A 95 -13.96 0.43 -1.95
CA THR A 95 -14.34 0.40 -3.38
C THR A 95 -13.57 -0.70 -4.12
N ASP A 96 -14.23 -1.37 -5.05
CA ASP A 96 -13.61 -2.23 -6.08
C ASP A 96 -13.48 -1.49 -7.44
N GLY A 97 -13.91 -0.23 -7.49
CA GLY A 97 -13.88 0.61 -8.68
C GLY A 97 -12.49 1.14 -9.04
N ALA A 98 -12.48 2.00 -10.06
CA ALA A 98 -11.28 2.63 -10.62
C ALA A 98 -10.76 3.82 -9.79
N THR A 99 -11.62 4.42 -8.97
CA THR A 99 -11.27 5.55 -8.10
C THR A 99 -10.98 5.04 -6.70
N ARG A 100 -9.83 5.38 -6.11
CA ARG A 100 -9.35 4.84 -4.82
C ARG A 100 -8.59 5.87 -4.00
N ASP A 101 -8.48 5.60 -2.71
CA ASP A 101 -7.55 6.33 -1.82
C ASP A 101 -6.13 5.77 -1.96
N VAL A 102 -5.14 6.67 -1.93
CA VAL A 102 -3.70 6.38 -1.94
C VAL A 102 -3.06 7.06 -0.75
N TYR A 103 -2.23 6.31 -0.03
CA TYR A 103 -1.47 6.78 1.12
C TYR A 103 0.02 6.58 0.83
N GLU A 104 0.76 7.67 0.72
CA GLU A 104 2.21 7.66 0.64
C GLU A 104 2.78 8.28 1.91
N MET A 105 3.58 7.51 2.64
CA MET A 105 4.11 7.91 3.93
C MET A 105 5.63 7.79 3.96
N SER A 106 6.30 8.79 4.52
CA SER A 106 7.71 8.74 4.88
C SER A 106 7.92 9.13 6.34
N ILE A 107 8.98 8.58 6.94
CA ILE A 107 9.40 8.88 8.31
C ILE A 107 10.88 9.28 8.27
N ASP A 108 11.16 10.52 8.65
CA ASP A 108 12.51 11.06 8.80
C ASP A 108 12.70 11.63 10.21
N GLY A 109 13.59 11.01 10.97
CA GLY A 109 13.69 11.24 12.43
C GLY A 109 12.33 11.05 13.11
N ASN A 110 11.84 12.12 13.73
CA ASN A 110 10.53 12.19 14.41
C ASN A 110 9.45 12.89 13.59
N THR A 111 9.68 13.09 12.29
CA THR A 111 8.73 13.70 11.38
C THR A 111 8.13 12.61 10.49
N VAL A 112 6.80 12.52 10.51
CA VAL A 112 6.02 11.69 9.60
C VAL A 112 5.35 12.59 8.57
N THR A 113 5.62 12.33 7.30
CA THR A 113 4.92 12.98 6.19
C THR A 113 3.99 11.96 5.56
N LEU A 114 2.70 12.29 5.47
CA LEU A 114 1.65 11.47 4.88
C LEU A 114 0.94 12.25 3.78
N ASN A 115 1.15 11.85 2.53
CA ASN A 115 0.42 12.35 1.38
C ASN A 115 -0.77 11.42 1.15
N VAL A 116 -1.98 11.97 1.18
CA VAL A 116 -3.21 11.23 0.91
C VAL A 116 -3.85 11.80 -0.35
N MET A 117 -4.03 10.94 -1.34
CA MET A 117 -4.54 11.29 -2.66
C MET A 117 -5.74 10.41 -3.01
N THR A 118 -6.63 10.92 -3.84
CA THR A 118 -7.50 10.09 -4.67
C THR A 118 -6.79 9.81 -5.99
N VAL A 119 -6.76 8.55 -6.39
CA VAL A 119 -6.32 8.12 -7.72
C VAL A 119 -7.51 7.70 -8.55
N VAL A 120 -7.56 8.11 -9.82
CA VAL A 120 -8.50 7.59 -10.82
C VAL A 120 -7.71 6.80 -11.86
N ASN A 121 -8.02 5.51 -11.94
CA ASN A 121 -7.43 4.57 -12.90
C ASN A 121 -8.24 4.56 -14.20
N THR A 122 -7.73 5.15 -15.28
CA THR A 122 -8.41 5.19 -16.58
C THR A 122 -7.78 4.17 -17.53
N PRO A 123 -8.50 3.13 -17.97
CA PRO A 123 -7.99 2.20 -18.98
C PRO A 123 -7.63 2.92 -20.28
N THR A 124 -6.47 2.61 -20.84
CA THR A 124 -5.98 3.24 -22.09
C THR A 124 -5.73 2.27 -23.22
N GLU A 125 -5.74 0.98 -22.93
CA GLU A 125 -5.53 -0.07 -23.92
C GLU A 125 -6.42 -1.25 -23.58
N SER A 126 -7.17 -1.75 -24.58
CA SER A 126 -8.03 -2.91 -24.44
C SER A 126 -7.69 -3.93 -25.53
N VAL A 127 -7.62 -5.20 -25.13
CA VAL A 127 -7.28 -6.32 -26.02
C VAL A 127 -8.41 -7.34 -25.98
N SER A 128 -8.94 -7.66 -27.15
CA SER A 128 -9.98 -8.67 -27.32
C SER A 128 -9.42 -9.92 -28.03
N GLU A 129 -9.44 -11.06 -27.36
CA GLU A 129 -8.98 -12.35 -27.89
C GLU A 129 -9.95 -13.46 -27.47
N ASN A 130 -10.37 -14.31 -28.41
CA ASN A 130 -11.21 -15.49 -28.14
C ASN A 130 -12.48 -15.18 -27.32
N GLY A 131 -13.15 -14.07 -27.63
CA GLY A 131 -14.39 -13.63 -26.97
C GLY A 131 -14.20 -12.91 -25.63
N TRP A 132 -12.96 -12.70 -25.18
CA TRP A 132 -12.65 -11.99 -23.93
C TRP A 132 -11.96 -10.67 -24.21
N THR A 133 -12.40 -9.63 -23.53
CA THR A 133 -11.80 -8.29 -23.59
C THR A 133 -11.17 -7.96 -22.25
N MET A 134 -9.92 -7.49 -22.28
CA MET A 134 -9.19 -7.10 -21.08
C MET A 134 -8.46 -5.78 -21.30
N ASN A 135 -8.59 -4.89 -20.32
CA ASN A 135 -7.80 -3.67 -20.28
C ASN A 135 -6.36 -4.03 -19.88
N THR A 136 -5.40 -3.72 -20.75
CA THR A 136 -3.99 -4.09 -20.56
C THR A 136 -3.12 -2.92 -20.15
N ASN A 137 -3.63 -1.70 -20.19
CA ASN A 137 -2.91 -0.51 -19.76
C ASN A 137 -3.83 0.50 -19.07
N VAL A 138 -3.24 1.35 -18.23
CA VAL A 138 -3.96 2.33 -17.42
C VAL A 138 -3.14 3.61 -17.31
N THR A 139 -3.83 4.74 -17.30
CA THR A 139 -3.27 6.02 -16.82
C THR A 139 -3.88 6.36 -15.47
N LYS A 140 -3.06 6.92 -14.59
CA LYS A 140 -3.48 7.33 -13.25
C LYS A 140 -3.48 8.85 -13.17
N THR A 141 -4.55 9.43 -12.66
CA THR A 141 -4.62 10.84 -12.29
C THR A 141 -4.80 10.94 -10.78
N TYR A 142 -4.12 11.90 -10.17
CA TYR A 142 -4.07 12.05 -8.72
C TYR A 142 -4.59 13.43 -8.32
N THR A 143 -5.42 13.47 -7.28
CA THR A 143 -5.90 14.70 -6.65
C THR A 143 -5.74 14.59 -5.14
N PRO A 144 -5.21 15.60 -4.43
CA PRO A 144 -5.16 15.57 -2.98
C PRO A 144 -6.50 15.25 -2.35
N ALA A 145 -6.50 14.38 -1.34
CA ALA A 145 -7.67 14.14 -0.52
C ALA A 145 -7.95 15.35 0.37
N THR A 146 -9.22 15.69 0.55
CA THR A 146 -9.71 16.84 1.34
C THR A 146 -10.47 16.42 2.58
N ARG A 147 -10.56 15.11 2.83
CA ARG A 147 -11.25 14.52 3.98
C ARG A 147 -10.74 13.11 4.28
N GLY A 148 -11.07 12.64 5.47
CA GLY A 148 -10.78 11.31 5.96
C GLY A 148 -10.07 11.36 7.31
N LYS A 149 -9.82 10.18 7.87
CA LYS A 149 -9.22 10.03 9.19
C LYS A 149 -8.36 8.77 9.24
N VAL A 150 -7.17 8.89 9.79
CA VAL A 150 -6.24 7.77 9.96
C VAL A 150 -5.67 7.74 11.37
N LYS A 151 -5.26 6.56 11.82
CA LYS A 151 -4.44 6.35 13.00
C LYS A 151 -3.05 5.90 12.54
N ILE A 152 -2.01 6.62 12.98
CA ILE A 152 -0.62 6.29 12.72
C ILE A 152 -0.04 5.72 14.01
N TYR A 153 0.52 4.52 13.93
CA TYR A 153 1.13 3.83 15.04
C TYR A 153 2.66 4.01 15.05
N PHE A 154 3.24 3.96 16.25
CA PHE A 154 4.65 4.25 16.52
C PHE A 154 5.29 3.25 17.48
N CYS A 155 6.58 3.00 17.28
CA CYS A 155 7.48 2.27 18.16
C CYS A 155 8.91 2.81 17.98
N ASP A 156 9.84 2.43 18.88
CA ASP A 156 11.24 2.89 18.84
C ASP A 156 12.00 2.52 17.54
N GLY A 157 11.52 1.53 16.79
CA GLY A 157 12.07 1.19 15.47
C GLY A 157 11.70 2.17 14.36
N LEU A 158 10.71 3.04 14.57
CA LEU A 158 10.22 4.01 13.59
C LEU A 158 10.64 5.44 13.95
N ILE A 159 10.47 5.82 15.22
CA ILE A 159 10.69 7.17 15.77
C ILE A 159 11.30 7.09 17.17
N ASP A 160 11.80 8.21 17.70
CA ASP A 160 12.19 8.35 19.10
C ASP A 160 10.99 8.76 19.96
N LEU A 161 10.48 7.86 20.81
CA LEU A 161 9.32 8.14 21.67
C LEU A 161 9.62 9.08 22.85
N SER A 162 10.88 9.43 23.09
CA SER A 162 11.27 10.40 24.12
C SER A 162 11.18 11.86 23.65
N GLU A 163 11.10 12.06 22.33
CA GLU A 163 11.04 13.36 21.69
C GLU A 163 9.64 13.64 21.10
N PRO A 164 9.26 14.92 20.90
CA PRO A 164 8.04 15.27 20.19
C PRO A 164 8.00 14.66 18.77
N VAL A 165 6.82 14.26 18.34
CA VAL A 165 6.55 13.75 16.99
C VAL A 165 5.82 14.81 16.19
N THR A 166 6.26 15.04 14.96
CA THR A 166 5.58 15.91 14.00
C THR A 166 4.88 15.04 12.96
N VAL A 167 3.59 15.29 12.70
CA VAL A 167 2.84 14.67 11.60
C VAL A 167 2.38 15.75 10.65
N ILE A 168 2.78 15.59 9.38
CA ILE A 168 2.41 16.43 8.26
C ILE A 168 1.49 15.62 7.35
N VAL A 169 0.28 16.12 7.09
CA VAL A 169 -0.67 15.52 6.15
C VAL A 169 -0.93 16.49 5.03
N ASN A 170 -0.67 16.11 3.78
CA ASN A 170 -0.84 16.97 2.60
C ASN A 170 -0.24 18.38 2.81
N ASP A 171 1.04 18.43 3.20
CA ASP A 171 1.80 19.66 3.51
C ASP A 171 1.34 20.47 4.73
N ILE A 172 0.31 20.00 5.46
CA ILE A 172 -0.21 20.66 6.68
C ILE A 172 0.30 19.93 7.92
N THR A 173 0.95 20.64 8.84
CA THR A 173 1.28 20.07 10.16
C THR A 173 0.00 19.93 10.99
N VAL A 174 -0.45 18.70 11.19
CA VAL A 174 -1.70 18.36 11.91
C VAL A 174 -1.44 17.90 13.34
N PHE A 175 -0.19 17.54 13.68
CA PHE A 175 0.22 17.15 15.01
C PHE A 175 1.68 17.53 15.25
N ASN A 176 1.97 18.10 16.42
CA ASN A 176 3.34 18.33 16.90
C ASN A 176 3.33 18.29 18.44
N SER A 177 3.60 17.12 19.01
CA SER A 177 3.62 16.92 20.45
C SER A 177 4.29 15.59 20.81
N ALA A 178 4.60 15.38 22.08
CA ALA A 178 5.02 14.08 22.58
C ALA A 178 3.88 13.05 22.50
N VAL A 179 4.22 11.81 22.15
CA VAL A 179 3.30 10.67 22.18
C VAL A 179 3.68 9.76 23.33
N GLN A 180 2.70 9.25 24.07
CA GLN A 180 2.96 8.42 25.26
C GLN A 180 2.60 6.96 24.99
N PRO A 181 3.45 6.00 25.42
CA PRO A 181 3.11 4.59 25.40
C PRO A 181 1.80 4.30 26.16
N ASP A 182 0.88 3.55 25.54
CA ASP A 182 -0.34 3.04 26.16
C ASP A 182 -0.55 1.57 25.76
N ARG A 183 -0.73 0.72 26.78
CA ARG A 183 -1.06 -0.70 26.62
C ARG A 183 -2.29 -0.93 25.74
N ARG A 184 -3.25 0.01 25.71
CA ARG A 184 -4.45 -0.09 24.86
C ARG A 184 -4.06 -0.05 23.38
N VAL A 185 -3.12 0.83 23.01
CA VAL A 185 -2.59 0.94 21.64
C VAL A 185 -1.86 -0.34 21.22
N MET A 186 -1.15 -0.99 22.15
CA MET A 186 -0.53 -2.29 21.88
C MET A 186 -1.56 -3.37 21.57
N VAL A 187 -2.66 -3.43 22.34
CA VAL A 187 -3.76 -4.38 22.09
C VAL A 187 -4.47 -4.07 20.76
N GLU A 188 -4.74 -2.80 20.50
CA GLU A 188 -5.37 -2.33 19.25
C GLU A 188 -4.52 -2.69 18.03
N SER A 189 -3.21 -2.42 18.05
CA SER A 189 -2.32 -2.71 16.93
C SER A 189 -2.19 -4.21 16.65
N ILE A 190 -2.13 -5.05 17.68
CA ILE A 190 -2.14 -6.51 17.51
C ILE A 190 -3.45 -6.96 16.85
N ALA A 191 -4.59 -6.45 17.32
CA ALA A 191 -5.90 -6.80 16.80
C ALA A 191 -6.13 -6.30 15.37
N GLU A 192 -5.53 -5.16 14.99
CA GLU A 192 -5.64 -4.61 13.65
C GLU A 192 -4.76 -5.37 12.63
N PHE A 193 -3.52 -5.67 13.01
CA PHE A 193 -2.52 -6.13 12.07
C PHE A 193 -2.26 -7.63 12.08
N PHE A 194 -2.62 -8.32 13.17
CA PHE A 194 -2.38 -9.75 13.37
C PHE A 194 -0.92 -10.16 13.08
N ASP A 195 0.04 -9.34 13.48
CA ASP A 195 1.46 -9.54 13.22
C ASP A 195 2.30 -9.19 14.48
N PRO A 196 3.07 -10.15 15.02
CA PRO A 196 3.86 -9.93 16.22
C PRO A 196 4.98 -8.90 16.04
N CYS A 197 5.37 -8.58 14.80
CA CYS A 197 6.33 -7.53 14.51
C CYS A 197 5.69 -6.14 14.35
N ARG A 198 4.35 -6.03 14.46
CA ARG A 198 3.58 -4.78 14.36
C ARG A 198 2.80 -4.51 15.66
N VAL A 199 3.50 -4.60 16.79
CA VAL A 199 3.00 -4.21 18.11
C VAL A 199 3.52 -2.80 18.41
N PHE A 200 2.60 -1.86 18.50
CA PHE A 200 2.95 -0.45 18.65
C PHE A 200 2.52 0.08 20.02
N PRO A 201 3.44 0.66 20.81
CA PRO A 201 3.10 1.26 22.09
C PRO A 201 2.39 2.61 21.99
N ALA A 202 2.56 3.37 20.91
CA ALA A 202 2.02 4.72 20.79
C ALA A 202 1.32 4.92 19.43
N ALA A 203 0.38 5.86 19.38
CA ALA A 203 -0.32 6.20 18.14
C ALA A 203 -0.89 7.63 18.21
N VAL A 204 -1.17 8.20 17.04
CA VAL A 204 -1.89 9.47 16.89
C VAL A 204 -2.98 9.29 15.84
N GLU A 205 -4.17 9.79 16.13
CA GLU A 205 -5.23 9.93 15.13
C GLU A 205 -5.15 11.32 14.50
N VAL A 206 -5.14 11.38 13.17
CA VAL A 206 -5.11 12.63 12.41
C VAL A 206 -6.21 12.65 11.36
N SER A 207 -6.76 13.84 11.11
CA SER A 207 -7.72 14.09 10.05
C SER A 207 -7.01 14.59 8.79
N ILE A 208 -7.54 14.22 7.64
CA ILE A 208 -7.13 14.76 6.34
C ILE A 208 -7.99 15.98 6.05
N GLN A 209 -7.36 17.07 5.60
CA GLN A 209 -7.97 18.37 5.32
C GLN A 209 -7.68 18.81 3.89
#